data_AF-A0A9D6XMV1-F1
#
_entry.id   AF-A0A9D6XMV1-F1
#
_cell.length_a   1.000
_cell.length_b   1.000
_cell.length_c   1.000
_cell.angle_alpha   90.00
_cell.angle_beta   90.00
_cell.angle_gamma   90.00
#
_symmetry.space_group_name_H-M   'P 1'
#
loop_
_entity.id
_entity.type
_entity.pdbx_description
1 polymer ?
#
loop_
_entity_poly.entity_id
_entity_poly.type
_entity_poly.pdbx_seq_one_letter_code
_entity_poly.pdbx_strand_id
1 'polypeptide(L)'
;MTSKSQHLVKCITPIALLCLAASCATTINESATTTIASAQQEATQITVDLTLTRDELLAQMLQSINKLSDAMQKADRKAATLELEQITLLSSAVRPEILQVSDQLAADFDRVVALAQSSVERNRPADADKALRFLPLVIESLKNF
;
A
#
# COMPACT_ATOMS: atom_id res chain seq x y z
N MET A 1 53.08 23.86 -51.06
CA MET A 1 53.56 24.28 -49.73
C MET A 1 52.66 23.62 -48.69
N THR A 2 53.02 22.42 -48.22
CA THR A 2 53.65 22.14 -46.89
C THR A 2 52.66 22.37 -45.74
N SER A 3 52.04 21.34 -45.13
CA SER A 3 52.58 20.33 -44.18
C SER A 3 52.38 20.72 -42.71
N LYS A 4 51.78 19.79 -41.93
CA LYS A 4 51.91 19.56 -40.47
C LYS A 4 51.30 20.65 -39.53
N SER A 5 50.80 20.36 -38.33
CA SER A 5 51.05 19.28 -37.36
C SER A 5 49.88 19.10 -36.39
N GLN A 6 49.68 17.87 -35.92
CA GLN A 6 48.96 17.54 -34.69
C GLN A 6 49.80 17.97 -33.47
N HIS A 7 49.17 18.44 -32.38
CA HIS A 7 49.76 18.33 -31.04
C HIS A 7 48.70 18.01 -29.98
N LEU A 8 48.93 16.85 -29.39
CA LEU A 8 48.29 16.21 -28.26
C LEU A 8 48.82 16.88 -26.97
N VAL A 9 47.96 17.41 -26.10
CA VAL A 9 48.35 17.79 -24.73
C VAL A 9 47.30 17.28 -23.76
N LYS A 10 47.67 16.20 -23.08
CA LYS A 10 47.05 15.69 -21.84
C LYS A 10 47.32 16.70 -20.72
N CYS A 11 46.27 17.22 -20.09
CA CYS A 11 46.36 17.80 -18.76
C CYS A 11 45.54 16.94 -17.79
N ILE A 12 46.27 16.16 -17.01
CA ILE A 12 45.83 15.43 -15.83
C ILE A 12 45.81 16.43 -14.68
N THR A 13 44.73 16.51 -13.90
CA THR A 13 44.79 17.04 -12.52
C THR A 13 43.61 16.52 -11.70
N PRO A 14 43.82 16.22 -10.39
CA PRO A 14 43.02 15.28 -9.63
C PRO A 14 41.96 15.97 -8.76
N ILE A 15 40.83 15.32 -8.53
CA ILE A 15 39.91 15.69 -7.45
C ILE A 15 39.89 14.54 -6.46
N ALA A 16 40.61 14.75 -5.37
CA ALA A 16 40.46 14.00 -4.14
C ALA A 16 39.09 14.33 -3.55
N LEU A 17 38.27 13.30 -3.29
CA LEU A 17 37.18 13.40 -2.35
C LEU A 17 37.29 12.26 -1.34
N LEU A 18 37.86 12.64 -0.21
CA LEU A 18 37.93 11.91 1.04
C LEU A 18 36.55 11.93 1.70
N CYS A 19 36.18 10.79 2.29
CA CYS A 19 35.29 10.57 3.45
C CYS A 19 34.27 9.47 3.17
N LEU A 20 34.32 8.41 3.98
CA LEU A 20 33.21 7.94 4.84
C LEU A 20 33.45 6.47 5.21
N ALA A 21 33.94 6.24 6.44
CA ALA A 21 33.61 5.05 7.21
C ALA A 21 33.95 5.31 8.69
N ALA A 22 33.10 6.09 9.37
CA ALA A 22 33.03 6.04 10.82
C ALA A 22 32.16 4.84 11.20
N SER A 23 32.78 3.73 11.57
CA SER A 23 32.08 2.58 12.16
C SER A 23 31.85 2.84 13.65
N CYS A 24 30.65 3.27 14.01
CA CYS A 24 30.21 3.20 15.41
C CYS A 24 29.84 1.74 15.72
N ALA A 25 30.78 1.01 16.32
CA ALA A 25 30.46 -0.22 17.03
C ALA A 25 29.76 0.15 18.34
N THR A 26 28.47 -0.16 18.46
CA THR A 26 27.73 -0.04 19.72
C THR A 26 27.68 -1.41 20.39
N THR A 27 28.48 -1.59 21.43
CA THR A 27 28.37 -2.73 22.34
C THR A 27 27.19 -2.48 23.28
N ILE A 28 26.14 -3.29 23.21
CA ILE A 28 25.06 -3.32 24.21
C ILE A 28 25.38 -4.43 25.20
N ASN A 29 25.83 -4.06 26.40
CA ASN A 29 26.01 -4.97 27.53
C ASN A 29 24.89 -4.73 28.56
N GLU A 30 24.17 -5.82 28.84
CA GLU A 30 23.36 -6.16 30.01
C GLU A 30 22.17 -5.29 30.49
N SER A 31 21.03 -5.99 30.50
CA SER A 31 20.11 -6.14 31.63
C SER A 31 19.53 -4.87 32.25
N ALA A 32 18.46 -4.39 31.63
CA ALA A 32 17.37 -3.74 32.36
C ALA A 32 16.07 -4.49 32.05
N THR A 33 15.58 -5.28 33.01
CA THR A 33 14.21 -5.79 33.01
C THR A 33 13.27 -4.60 33.07
N THR A 34 12.84 -4.13 31.91
CA THR A 34 11.75 -3.15 31.82
C THR A 34 10.47 -3.96 31.75
N THR A 35 9.75 -4.01 32.87
CA THR A 35 8.36 -4.46 32.91
C THR A 35 7.56 -3.51 32.02
N ILE A 36 7.39 -3.88 30.75
CA ILE A 36 6.37 -3.28 29.91
C ILE A 36 5.06 -3.85 30.45
N ALA A 37 4.30 -2.99 31.12
CA ALA A 37 2.89 -3.25 31.34
C ALA A 37 2.27 -3.46 29.96
N SER A 38 1.99 -4.71 29.62
CA SER A 38 1.17 -5.07 28.48
C SER A 38 -0.15 -4.36 28.67
N ALA A 39 -0.33 -3.21 28.02
CA ALA A 39 -1.65 -2.80 27.63
C ALA A 39 -2.11 -3.93 26.70
N GLN A 40 -2.93 -4.84 27.23
CA GLN A 40 -3.74 -5.75 26.44
C GLN A 40 -4.62 -4.86 25.57
N GLN A 41 -4.07 -4.51 24.41
CA GLN A 41 -4.86 -4.01 23.30
C GLN A 41 -5.62 -5.23 22.83
N GLU A 42 -6.87 -5.30 23.28
CA GLU A 42 -7.86 -6.27 22.84
C GLU A 42 -7.97 -6.10 21.31
N ALA A 43 -7.18 -6.88 20.59
CA ALA A 43 -7.18 -6.90 19.15
C ALA A 43 -8.51 -7.55 18.75
N THR A 44 -9.52 -6.72 18.51
CA THR A 44 -10.76 -7.17 17.88
C THR A 44 -10.37 -7.82 16.57
N GLN A 45 -10.36 -9.15 16.54
CA GLN A 45 -9.87 -9.91 15.41
C GLN A 45 -10.88 -9.73 14.26
N ILE A 46 -10.51 -8.92 13.26
CA ILE A 46 -11.30 -8.78 12.03
C ILE A 46 -11.16 -10.11 11.29
N THR A 47 -12.24 -10.90 11.27
CA THR A 47 -12.25 -12.21 10.64
C THR A 47 -13.09 -12.12 9.37
N VAL A 48 -12.49 -12.47 8.23
CA VAL A 48 -13.22 -12.68 6.97
C VAL A 48 -13.65 -14.14 6.92
N ASP A 49 -14.93 -14.38 6.65
CA ASP A 49 -15.43 -15.72 6.38
C ASP A 49 -15.03 -16.13 4.95
N LEU A 50 -14.02 -16.99 4.85
CA LEU A 50 -13.50 -17.50 3.58
C LEU A 50 -14.41 -18.56 2.93
N THR A 51 -15.53 -18.93 3.57
CA THR A 51 -16.53 -19.83 2.98
C THR A 51 -17.50 -19.13 2.04
N LEU A 52 -17.49 -17.79 2.06
CA LEU A 52 -18.31 -16.95 1.20
C LEU A 52 -17.89 -17.04 -0.26
N THR A 53 -18.87 -16.88 -1.13
CA THR A 53 -18.64 -16.77 -2.57
C THR A 53 -17.94 -15.47 -2.94
N ARG A 54 -17.28 -15.44 -4.11
CA ARG A 54 -16.70 -14.23 -4.71
C ARG A 54 -17.61 -13.01 -4.63
N ASP A 55 -18.88 -13.18 -5.03
CA ASP A 55 -19.84 -12.08 -5.14
C ASP A 55 -20.24 -11.55 -3.75
N GLU A 56 -20.33 -12.43 -2.75
CA GLU A 56 -20.56 -12.05 -1.36
C GLU A 56 -19.35 -11.31 -0.77
N LEU A 57 -18.13 -11.78 -1.04
CA LEU A 57 -16.90 -11.09 -0.63
C LEU A 57 -16.80 -9.68 -1.26
N LEU A 58 -17.15 -9.55 -2.55
CA LEU A 58 -17.19 -8.26 -3.24
C LEU A 58 -18.28 -7.34 -2.69
N ALA A 59 -19.45 -7.88 -2.32
CA ALA A 59 -20.51 -7.12 -1.68
C ALA A 59 -20.08 -6.58 -0.30
N GLN A 60 -19.41 -7.41 0.51
CA GLN A 60 -18.84 -6.97 1.80
C GLN A 60 -17.74 -5.92 1.61
N MET A 61 -16.93 -6.07 0.56
CA MET A 61 -15.88 -5.10 0.25
C MET A 61 -16.50 -3.75 -0.14
N LEU A 62 -17.56 -3.75 -0.94
CA LEU A 62 -18.30 -2.53 -1.28
C LEU A 62 -18.89 -1.85 -0.04
N GLN A 63 -19.46 -2.63 0.88
CA GLN A 63 -19.95 -2.10 2.15
C GLN A 63 -18.81 -1.46 2.98
N SER A 64 -17.65 -2.11 3.04
CA SER A 64 -16.48 -1.61 3.79
C SER A 64 -15.91 -0.34 3.15
N ILE A 65 -15.83 -0.26 1.82
CA ILE A 65 -15.42 0.98 1.12
C ILE A 65 -16.43 2.11 1.35
N ASN A 66 -17.73 1.82 1.41
CA ASN A 66 -18.73 2.83 1.75
C ASN A 66 -18.51 3.38 3.15
N LYS A 67 -18.32 2.50 4.15
CA LYS A 67 -18.02 2.91 5.53
C LYS A 67 -16.70 3.67 5.63
N LEU A 68 -15.67 3.25 4.89
CA LEU A 68 -14.41 3.98 4.78
C LEU A 68 -14.63 5.40 4.26
N SER A 69 -15.39 5.56 3.17
CA SER A 69 -15.71 6.88 2.60
C SER A 69 -16.42 7.76 3.63
N ASP A 70 -17.41 7.22 4.35
CA ASP A 70 -18.11 7.94 5.40
C ASP A 70 -17.19 8.34 6.56
N ALA A 71 -16.34 7.43 7.03
CA ALA A 71 -15.37 7.68 8.10
C ALA A 71 -14.36 8.77 7.71
N MET A 72 -13.85 8.70 6.48
CA MET A 72 -12.93 9.70 5.94
C MET A 72 -13.58 11.08 5.82
N GLN A 73 -14.84 11.17 5.39
CA GLN A 73 -15.59 12.43 5.35
C GLN A 73 -15.83 13.04 6.74
N LYS A 74 -16.03 12.18 7.75
CA LYS A 74 -16.21 12.58 9.15
C LYS A 74 -14.89 12.83 9.89
N ALA A 75 -13.75 12.65 9.23
CA ALA A 75 -12.41 12.67 9.82
C ALA A 75 -12.22 11.67 10.98
N ASP A 76 -13.00 10.59 11.02
CA ASP A 76 -12.86 9.52 12.02
C ASP A 76 -11.75 8.56 11.58
N ARG A 77 -10.54 8.80 12.09
CA ARG A 77 -9.36 8.02 11.72
C ARG A 77 -9.38 6.60 12.22
N LYS A 78 -9.94 6.37 13.40
CA LYS A 78 -10.00 5.03 13.98
C LYS A 78 -10.93 4.15 13.16
N ALA A 79 -12.11 4.67 12.80
CA ALA A 79 -13.04 3.97 11.93
C ALA A 79 -12.44 3.76 10.53
N ALA A 80 -11.81 4.78 9.94
CA ALA A 80 -11.19 4.66 8.62
C ALA A 80 -10.08 3.59 8.58
N THR A 81 -9.23 3.50 9.60
CA THR A 81 -8.20 2.45 9.68
C THR A 81 -8.82 1.06 9.79
N LEU A 82 -9.85 0.90 10.62
CA LEU A 82 -10.55 -0.39 10.77
C LEU A 82 -11.16 -0.86 9.45
N GLU A 83 -11.86 0.03 8.74
CA GLU A 83 -12.45 -0.32 7.45
C GLU A 83 -11.39 -0.61 6.38
N LEU A 84 -10.23 0.06 6.41
CA LEU A 84 -9.12 -0.25 5.51
C LEU A 84 -8.51 -1.63 5.79
N GLU A 85 -8.39 -2.04 7.05
CA GLU A 85 -7.95 -3.39 7.40
C GLU A 85 -8.92 -4.45 6.86
N GLN A 86 -10.23 -4.20 7.02
CA GLN A 86 -11.28 -5.07 6.47
C GLN A 86 -11.21 -5.16 4.94
N ILE A 87 -11.03 -4.04 4.24
CA ILE A 87 -10.84 -3.99 2.78
C ILE A 87 -9.61 -4.78 2.36
N THR A 88 -8.50 -4.65 3.09
CA THR A 88 -7.25 -5.35 2.79
C THR A 88 -7.44 -6.87 2.91
N LEU A 89 -8.11 -7.34 3.95
CA LEU A 89 -8.41 -8.76 4.14
C LEU A 89 -9.32 -9.30 3.03
N LEU A 90 -10.43 -8.60 2.71
CA LEU A 90 -11.35 -8.99 1.65
C LEU A 90 -10.67 -9.00 0.28
N SER A 91 -9.82 -7.99 0.00
CA SER A 91 -9.07 -7.92 -1.25
C SER A 91 -8.12 -9.10 -1.41
N SER A 92 -7.45 -9.51 -0.34
CA SER A 92 -6.53 -10.64 -0.36
C SER A 92 -7.26 -11.97 -0.62
N ALA A 93 -8.48 -12.11 -0.09
CA ALA A 93 -9.32 -13.28 -0.28
C ALA A 93 -9.86 -13.39 -1.71
N VAL A 94 -10.38 -12.30 -2.29
CA VAL A 94 -11.09 -12.35 -3.58
C VAL A 94 -10.18 -12.18 -4.80
N ARG A 95 -9.03 -11.52 -4.64
CA ARG A 95 -8.12 -11.22 -5.75
C ARG A 95 -7.67 -12.46 -6.55
N PRO A 96 -7.35 -13.63 -5.94
CA PRO A 96 -6.97 -14.82 -6.69
C PRO A 96 -8.06 -15.31 -7.65
N GLU A 97 -9.33 -15.15 -7.30
CA GLU A 97 -10.46 -15.54 -8.18
C GLU A 97 -10.63 -14.55 -9.34
N ILE A 98 -10.49 -13.25 -9.07
CA ILE A 98 -10.53 -12.22 -10.13
C ILE A 98 -9.40 -12.43 -11.14
N LEU A 99 -8.20 -12.80 -10.67
CA LEU A 99 -7.03 -13.06 -11.51
C LEU A 99 -7.23 -14.26 -12.44
N GLN A 100 -7.98 -15.28 -12.01
CA GLN A 100 -8.33 -16.42 -12.86
C GLN A 100 -9.28 -16.04 -14.01
N VAL A 101 -10.06 -14.97 -13.82
CA VAL A 101 -11.00 -14.45 -14.84
C VAL A 101 -10.28 -13.53 -15.83
N SER A 102 -9.52 -12.55 -15.33
CA SER A 102 -8.83 -11.58 -16.18
C SER A 102 -7.74 -10.80 -15.43
N ASP A 103 -6.53 -10.78 -15.99
CA ASP A 103 -5.43 -9.94 -15.51
C ASP A 103 -5.79 -8.45 -15.51
N GLN A 104 -6.54 -8.01 -16.51
CA GLN A 104 -6.96 -6.61 -16.63
C GLN A 104 -7.96 -6.25 -15.53
N LEU A 105 -8.95 -7.12 -15.24
CA LEU A 105 -9.89 -6.89 -14.13
C LEU A 105 -9.19 -6.95 -12.77
N ALA A 106 -8.22 -7.84 -12.58
CA ALA A 106 -7.41 -7.87 -11.38
C ALA A 106 -6.63 -6.55 -11.19
N ALA A 107 -6.06 -6.00 -12.27
CA ALA A 107 -5.38 -4.71 -12.22
C ALA A 107 -6.34 -3.54 -11.91
N ASP A 108 -7.56 -3.55 -12.46
CA ASP A 108 -8.57 -2.52 -12.18
C ASP A 108 -9.07 -2.61 -10.73
N PHE A 109 -9.24 -3.84 -10.21
CA PHE A 109 -9.52 -4.10 -8.81
C PHE A 109 -8.40 -3.59 -7.89
N ASP A 110 -7.14 -3.89 -8.21
CA ASP A 110 -5.98 -3.43 -7.43
C ASP A 110 -5.91 -1.90 -7.35
N ARG A 111 -6.30 -1.19 -8.43
CA ARG A 111 -6.37 0.28 -8.41
C ARG A 111 -7.44 0.80 -7.45
N VAL A 112 -8.57 0.10 -7.33
CA VAL A 112 -9.60 0.44 -6.34
C VAL A 112 -9.06 0.28 -4.92
N VAL A 113 -8.36 -0.83 -4.64
CA VAL A 113 -7.72 -1.05 -3.33
C VAL A 113 -6.67 0.03 -3.03
N ALA A 114 -5.85 0.39 -4.01
CA ALA A 114 -4.86 1.45 -3.87
C ALA A 114 -5.47 2.83 -3.59
N LEU A 115 -6.65 3.13 -4.16
CA LEU A 115 -7.40 4.35 -3.83
C LEU A 115 -7.89 4.33 -2.37
N ALA A 116 -8.43 3.21 -1.91
CA ALA A 116 -8.84 3.05 -0.51
C ALA A 116 -7.64 3.24 0.46
N GLN A 117 -6.51 2.62 0.17
CA GLN A 117 -5.26 2.77 0.94
C GLN A 117 -4.79 4.23 0.97
N SER A 118 -4.65 4.85 -0.21
CA SER A 118 -4.22 6.25 -0.36
C SER A 118 -5.13 7.21 0.40
N SER A 119 -6.43 6.93 0.48
CA SER A 119 -7.37 7.78 1.22
C SER A 119 -6.99 7.92 2.69
N VAL A 120 -6.61 6.82 3.35
CA VAL A 120 -6.24 6.79 4.77
C VAL A 120 -4.83 7.35 4.95
N GLU A 121 -3.86 6.80 4.21
CA GLU A 121 -2.44 7.14 4.32
C GLU A 121 -2.18 8.63 4.10
N ARG A 122 -2.88 9.23 3.14
CA ARG A 122 -2.66 10.63 2.72
C ARG A 122 -3.72 11.58 3.25
N ASN A 123 -4.67 11.10 4.04
CA ASN A 123 -5.84 11.87 4.47
C ASN A 123 -6.62 12.51 3.30
N ARG A 124 -7.00 11.70 2.31
CA ARG A 124 -7.67 12.16 1.09
C ARG A 124 -9.05 11.50 0.97
N PRO A 125 -10.11 12.07 1.58
CA PRO A 125 -11.46 11.52 1.48
C PRO A 125 -11.95 11.30 0.05
N ALA A 126 -11.51 12.15 -0.89
CA ALA A 126 -11.84 12.02 -2.31
C ALA A 126 -11.31 10.73 -2.95
N ASP A 127 -10.25 10.11 -2.43
CA ASP A 127 -9.78 8.82 -2.96
C ASP A 127 -10.70 7.68 -2.50
N ALA A 128 -11.25 7.73 -1.28
CA ALA A 128 -12.23 6.76 -0.80
C ALA A 128 -13.55 6.87 -1.59
N ASP A 129 -14.01 8.10 -1.88
CA ASP A 129 -15.18 8.33 -2.75
C ASP A 129 -14.97 7.74 -4.16
N LYS A 130 -13.78 7.92 -4.74
CA LYS A 130 -13.45 7.29 -6.04
C LYS A 130 -13.46 5.77 -5.96
N ALA A 131 -12.87 5.19 -4.91
CA ALA A 131 -12.91 3.74 -4.71
C ALA A 131 -14.36 3.22 -4.66
N LEU A 132 -15.24 3.92 -3.94
CA LEU A 132 -16.66 3.59 -3.83
C LEU A 132 -17.38 3.62 -5.18
N ARG A 133 -17.00 4.55 -6.06
CA ARG A 133 -17.59 4.69 -7.40
C ARG A 133 -17.04 3.67 -8.40
N PHE A 134 -15.81 3.24 -8.23
CA PHE A 134 -15.14 2.35 -9.20
C PHE A 134 -15.33 0.86 -8.89
N LEU A 135 -15.43 0.46 -7.62
CA LEU A 135 -15.65 -0.95 -7.29
C LEU A 135 -16.90 -1.54 -7.98
N PRO A 136 -18.07 -0.86 -8.01
CA PRO A 136 -19.24 -1.38 -8.72
C PRO A 136 -19.02 -1.63 -10.21
N LEU A 137 -18.15 -0.85 -10.86
CA LEU A 137 -17.84 -1.02 -12.28
C LEU A 137 -17.00 -2.29 -12.51
N VAL A 138 -16.08 -2.59 -11.59
CA VAL A 138 -15.31 -3.84 -11.60
C VAL A 138 -16.25 -5.03 -11.36
N ILE A 139 -17.12 -4.94 -10.36
CA ILE A 139 -18.12 -5.98 -10.04
C ILE A 139 -19.03 -6.24 -11.24
N GLU A 140 -19.52 -5.19 -11.89
CA GLU A 140 -20.38 -5.34 -13.07
C GLU A 140 -19.64 -5.99 -14.24
N SER A 141 -18.38 -5.62 -14.45
CA SER A 141 -17.55 -6.21 -15.50
C SER A 141 -17.31 -7.71 -15.28
N LEU A 142 -17.16 -8.14 -14.02
CA LEU A 142 -16.98 -9.55 -13.64
C LEU A 142 -18.20 -10.43 -13.95
N LYS A 143 -19.42 -9.87 -14.01
CA LYS A 143 -20.63 -10.62 -14.34
C LYS A 143 -20.71 -11.03 -15.81
N ASN A 144 -19.87 -10.45 -16.66
CA ASN A 144 -19.83 -10.75 -18.09
C ASN A 144 -18.92 -11.96 -18.43
N PHE A 145 -18.43 -12.67 -17.41
CA PHE A 145 -17.61 -13.88 -17.50
C PHE A 145 -18.31 -15.04 -16.79
#